data_AF-A0A6B9YQN1-F1
#
_entry.id   AF-A0A6B9YQN1-F1
#
_cell.length_a   1.000
_cell.length_b   1.000
_cell.length_c   1.000
_cell.angle_alpha   90.00
_cell.angle_beta   90.00
_cell.angle_gamma   90.00
#
_symmetry.space_group_name_H-M   'P 1'
#
loop_
_entity.id
_entity.type
_entity.pdbx_description
1 polymer ?
#
loop_
_entity_poly.entity_id
_entity_poly.type
_entity_poly.pdbx_seq_one_letter_code
_entity_poly.pdbx_strand_id
1 'polypeptide(L)'
;MSRATGKTYAITALVRNFNQNAQILLIAGADAEGTEAAGKIVTNDARLATALQHCGPSPQGTAQRFELLVKLNTMAGIPRNESVEACHTLPFSPTAP
;
A
#
# COMPACT_ATOMS: atom_id res chain seq x y z
N MET A 1 -6.40 32.56 6.79
CA MET A 1 -6.12 31.35 6.00
C MET A 1 -6.17 30.15 6.93
N SER A 2 -7.23 29.34 6.87
CA SER A 2 -7.33 28.16 7.75
C SER A 2 -6.37 27.09 7.24
N ARG A 3 -5.44 26.69 8.10
CA ARG A 3 -4.47 25.62 7.82
C ARG A 3 -5.22 24.30 7.99
N ALA A 4 -5.99 23.91 6.99
CA ALA A 4 -6.78 22.69 7.05
C ALA A 4 -5.84 21.47 7.08
N THR A 5 -5.75 20.85 8.26
CA THR A 5 -5.21 19.51 8.42
C THR A 5 -6.26 18.53 7.91
N GLY A 6 -5.92 17.78 6.85
CA GLY A 6 -6.77 16.75 6.26
C GLY A 6 -6.27 15.35 6.63
N LYS A 7 -7.19 14.39 6.62
CA LYS A 7 -6.85 12.97 6.60
C LYS A 7 -7.36 12.41 5.28
N THR A 8 -6.49 11.72 4.55
CA THR A 8 -6.87 10.97 3.36
C THR A 8 -6.33 9.54 3.48
N TYR A 9 -6.87 8.64 2.67
CA TYR A 9 -6.57 7.22 2.72
C TYR A 9 -6.16 6.74 1.34
N ALA A 10 -5.32 5.73 1.31
CA ALA A 10 -4.89 5.07 0.09
C ALA A 10 -4.68 3.58 0.30
N ILE A 11 -4.78 2.84 -0.79
CA ILE A 11 -4.51 1.41 -0.87
C ILE A 11 -3.28 1.19 -1.75
N THR A 12 -2.43 0.29 -1.31
CA THR A 12 -1.36 -0.29 -2.11
C THR A 12 -1.46 -1.79 -2.05
N ALA A 13 -1.61 -2.45 -3.21
CA ALA A 13 -1.77 -3.90 -3.24
C ALA A 13 -0.91 -4.54 -4.34
N LEU A 14 -0.16 -5.58 -3.97
CA LEU A 14 0.51 -6.46 -4.92
C LEU A 14 -0.34 -7.71 -5.09
N VAL A 15 -1.02 -7.79 -6.23
CA VAL A 15 -1.97 -8.87 -6.55
C VAL A 15 -1.48 -9.73 -7.70
N ARG A 16 -2.14 -10.87 -7.93
CA ARG A 16 -1.91 -11.71 -9.11
C ARG A 16 -2.70 -11.18 -10.30
N ASN A 17 -2.14 -11.31 -11.50
CA ASN A 17 -2.94 -11.26 -12.71
C ASN A 17 -3.79 -12.56 -12.82
N PHE A 18 -5.08 -12.43 -13.12
CA PHE A 18 -6.05 -13.54 -13.07
C PHE A 18 -5.72 -14.69 -14.05
N ASN A 19 -4.94 -14.44 -15.12
CA ASN A 19 -4.62 -15.43 -16.16
C ASN A 19 -3.12 -15.62 -16.44
N GLN A 20 -2.23 -15.05 -15.61
CA GLN A 20 -0.78 -15.09 -15.87
C GLN A 20 -0.03 -15.17 -14.54
N ASN A 21 1.16 -15.80 -14.55
CA ASN A 21 2.09 -15.79 -13.40
C ASN A 21 2.72 -14.41 -13.12
N ALA A 22 2.18 -13.35 -13.71
CA ALA A 22 2.60 -11.97 -13.49
C ALA A 22 1.97 -11.39 -12.21
N GLN A 23 2.70 -10.44 -11.60
CA GLN A 23 2.22 -9.66 -10.47
C GLN A 23 1.79 -8.27 -10.94
N ILE A 24 0.74 -7.74 -10.33
CA ILE A 24 0.22 -6.39 -10.61
C ILE A 24 0.30 -5.58 -9.33
N LEU A 25 0.92 -4.41 -9.40
CA LEU A 25 0.92 -3.43 -8.32
C LEU A 25 -0.20 -2.42 -8.56
N LEU A 26 -1.14 -2.35 -7.63
CA LEU A 26 -2.24 -1.39 -7.61
C LEU A 26 -1.93 -0.29 -6.59
N ILE A 27 -2.12 0.96 -6.99
CA ILE A 27 -1.92 2.16 -6.18
C ILE A 27 -3.15 3.04 -6.38
N ALA A 28 -3.88 3.31 -5.31
CA ALA A 28 -5.10 4.11 -5.38
C ALA A 28 -5.27 4.93 -4.11
N GLY A 29 -5.30 6.25 -4.24
CA GLY A 29 -5.73 7.16 -3.17
C GLY A 29 -7.20 7.52 -3.29
N ALA A 30 -7.79 7.99 -2.18
CA ALA A 30 -9.11 8.63 -2.20
C ALA A 30 -9.11 9.95 -3.00
N ASP A 31 -7.93 10.55 -3.18
CA ASP A 31 -7.66 11.75 -3.97
C ASP A 31 -6.27 11.64 -4.66
N ALA A 32 -5.89 12.68 -5.39
CA ALA A 32 -4.63 12.72 -6.13
C ALA A 32 -3.42 12.71 -5.18
N GLU A 33 -3.49 13.48 -4.08
CA GLU A 33 -2.48 13.53 -3.02
C GLU A 33 -2.28 12.15 -2.37
N GLY A 34 -3.38 11.42 -2.16
CA GLY A 34 -3.39 10.07 -1.63
C GLY A 34 -2.69 9.07 -2.55
N THR A 35 -2.95 9.20 -3.85
CA THR A 35 -2.32 8.35 -4.87
C THR A 35 -0.82 8.61 -4.96
N GLU A 36 -0.41 9.88 -4.92
CA GLU A 36 1.02 10.26 -4.92
C GLU A 36 1.75 9.70 -3.70
N ALA A 37 1.16 9.85 -2.51
CA ALA A 37 1.79 9.38 -1.28
C ALA A 37 1.87 7.84 -1.22
N ALA A 38 0.84 7.12 -1.65
CA ALA A 38 0.91 5.67 -1.80
C ALA A 38 2.00 5.24 -2.80
N GLY A 39 2.14 5.99 -3.90
CA GLY A 39 3.24 5.83 -4.86
C GLY A 39 4.61 5.96 -4.20
N LYS A 40 4.83 6.99 -3.38
CA LYS A 40 6.10 7.22 -2.67
C LYS A 40 6.49 6.09 -1.74
N ILE A 41 5.51 5.38 -1.16
CA ILE A 41 5.78 4.21 -0.31
C ILE A 41 6.36 3.07 -1.14
N VAL A 42 5.75 2.75 -2.29
CA VAL A 42 6.18 1.61 -3.10
C VAL A 42 7.43 1.87 -3.94
N THR A 43 7.70 3.12 -4.30
CA THR A 43 8.92 3.47 -5.06
C THR A 43 10.14 3.66 -4.16
N ASN A 44 10.01 3.48 -2.85
CA ASN A 44 11.10 3.60 -1.89
C ASN A 44 11.23 2.31 -1.07
N ASP A 45 12.27 1.52 -1.36
CA ASP A 45 12.49 0.21 -0.76
C ASP A 45 12.47 0.22 0.78
N ALA A 46 13.05 1.25 1.41
CA ALA A 46 13.09 1.35 2.86
C ALA A 46 11.70 1.61 3.45
N ARG A 47 10.90 2.48 2.81
CA ARG A 47 9.52 2.74 3.23
C ARG A 47 8.62 1.53 3.01
N LEU A 48 8.78 0.86 1.87
CA LEU A 48 8.06 -0.37 1.56
C LEU A 48 8.40 -1.48 2.55
N ALA A 49 9.69 -1.72 2.83
CA ALA A 49 10.12 -2.71 3.80
C ALA A 49 9.55 -2.44 5.19
N THR A 50 9.54 -1.16 5.62
CA THR A 50 8.92 -0.76 6.90
C THR A 50 7.41 -1.00 6.89
N ALA A 51 6.72 -0.65 5.81
CA ALA A 51 5.29 -0.88 5.67
C ALA A 51 4.93 -2.37 5.70
N LEU A 52 5.74 -3.22 5.08
CA LEU A 52 5.53 -4.67 5.05
C LEU A 52 5.77 -5.36 6.40
N GLN A 53 6.50 -4.74 7.34
CA GLN A 53 6.61 -5.27 8.71
C GLN A 53 5.23 -5.33 9.41
N HIS A 54 4.28 -4.48 9.01
CA HIS A 54 2.90 -4.51 9.53
C HIS A 54 2.12 -5.75 9.07
N CYS A 55 2.59 -6.47 8.05
CA CYS A 55 1.95 -7.68 7.52
C CYS A 55 2.29 -8.94 8.31
N GLY A 56 3.18 -8.83 9.31
CA GLY A 56 3.72 -9.96 10.05
C GLY A 56 4.86 -10.68 9.32
N PRO A 57 5.42 -11.74 9.92
CA PRO A 57 6.54 -12.48 9.34
C PRO A 57 6.15 -13.13 8.01
N SER A 58 7.00 -12.96 7.00
CA SER A 58 6.81 -13.60 5.70
C SER A 58 6.97 -15.11 5.82
N PRO A 59 6.03 -15.93 5.31
CA PRO A 59 6.26 -17.35 5.13
C PRO A 59 7.29 -17.56 4.00
N GLN A 60 8.56 -17.52 4.39
CA GLN A 60 9.76 -17.98 3.67
C GLN A 60 9.77 -17.78 2.14
N GLY A 61 10.42 -16.69 1.69
CA GLY A 61 11.13 -16.66 0.40
C GLY A 61 10.30 -16.46 -0.87
N THR A 62 8.98 -16.24 -0.78
CA THR A 62 8.17 -15.84 -1.94
C THR A 62 7.78 -14.37 -1.86
N ALA A 63 7.78 -13.67 -2.99
CA ALA A 63 7.30 -12.29 -3.09
C ALA A 63 5.86 -12.23 -2.54
N GLN A 64 5.73 -11.76 -1.30
CA GLN A 64 4.49 -11.80 -0.55
C GLN A 64 3.51 -10.84 -1.22
N ARG A 65 2.37 -11.39 -1.65
CA ARG A 65 1.26 -10.56 -2.12
C ARG A 65 0.61 -9.94 -0.89
N PHE A 66 0.29 -8.67 -1.00
CA PHE A 66 -0.18 -7.89 0.11
C PHE A 66 -1.22 -6.88 -0.34
N GLU A 67 -1.98 -6.40 0.63
CA GLU A 67 -2.79 -5.20 0.54
C GLU A 67 -2.53 -4.36 1.80
N LEU A 68 -2.13 -3.12 1.59
CA LEU A 68 -1.86 -2.14 2.64
C LEU A 68 -2.94 -1.06 2.60
N LEU A 69 -3.55 -0.79 3.75
CA LEU A 69 -4.31 0.43 3.97
C LEU A 69 -3.41 1.47 4.61
N VAL A 70 -3.21 2.58 3.90
CA VAL A 70 -2.36 3.67 4.32
C VAL A 70 -3.22 4.88 4.66
N LYS A 71 -2.96 5.46 5.81
CA LYS A 71 -3.50 6.77 6.20
C LYS A 71 -2.45 7.84 6.02
N LEU A 72 -2.91 8.96 5.52
CA LEU A 72 -2.08 10.09 5.14
C LEU A 72 -2.59 11.31 5.89
N ASN A 73 -1.70 11.93 6.65
CA ASN A 73 -2.00 13.21 7.28
C ASN A 73 -1.51 14.31 6.35
N THR A 74 -2.45 15.10 5.83
CA THR A 74 -2.14 16.25 4.98
C THR A 74 -2.22 17.53 5.80
N MET A 75 -1.34 18.48 5.51
CA MET A 75 -1.43 19.82 6.08
C MET A 75 -1.33 20.81 4.93
N ALA A 76 -2.41 21.54 4.68
CA ALA A 76 -2.53 22.41 3.50
C ALA A 76 -2.30 21.64 2.17
N GLY A 77 -2.87 20.43 2.05
CA GLY A 77 -2.75 19.59 0.85
C GLY A 77 -1.41 18.85 0.70
N ILE A 78 -0.41 19.11 1.56
CA ILE A 78 0.88 18.42 1.48
C ILE A 78 0.88 17.21 2.42
N PRO A 79 1.14 15.98 1.92
CA PRO A 79 1.34 14.81 2.77
C PRO A 79 2.55 15.01 3.68
N ARG A 80 2.39 14.87 4.99
CA ARG A 80 3.46 15.02 5.98
C ARG A 80 3.98 13.69 6.48
N ASN A 81 3.05 12.85 6.93
CA ASN A 81 3.35 11.55 7.50
C ASN A 81 2.35 10.51 6.97
N GLU A 82 2.87 9.34 6.66
CA GLU A 82 2.13 8.15 6.26
C GLU A 82 2.15 7.13 7.41
N SER A 83 1.03 6.48 7.68
CA SER A 83 0.96 5.33 8.59
C SER A 83 0.21 4.18 7.94
N VAL A 84 0.71 2.95 8.12
CA VAL A 84 -0.01 1.75 7.73
C VAL A 84 -1.03 1.45 8.83
N GLU A 85 -2.31 1.53 8.50
CA GLU A 85 -3.41 1.26 9.44
C GLU A 85 -3.82 -0.21 9.42
N ALA A 86 -3.67 -0.88 8.27
CA ALA A 86 -3.90 -2.31 8.14
C ALA A 86 -2.98 -2.91 7.08
N CYS A 87 -2.56 -4.16 7.29
CA CYS A 87 -1.99 -4.99 6.24
C CYS A 87 -2.67 -6.35 6.20
N HIS A 88 -3.04 -6.77 4.99
CA HIS A 88 -3.48 -8.13 4.71
C HIS A 88 -2.48 -8.84 3.80
N THR A 89 -2.04 -10.02 4.23
CA THR A 89 -1.31 -10.93 3.36
C THR A 89 -2.30 -11.69 2.50
N LEU A 90 -2.17 -11.58 1.17
CA LEU A 90 -3.12 -12.20 0.26
C LEU A 90 -2.71 -13.66 0.01
N PRO A 91 -3.59 -14.64 0.31
CA PRO A 91 -3.25 -16.05 0.19
C PRO A 91 -2.93 -16.44 -1.25
N PHE A 92 -2.05 -17.43 -1.41
CA PHE A 92 -1.91 -18.12 -2.69
C PHE A 92 -3.13 -19.00 -2.86
N SER A 93 -4.13 -18.54 -3.63
CA SER A 93 -5.14 -19.45 -4.17
C SER A 93 -4.64 -19.89 -5.54
N PRO A 94 -4.13 -21.13 -5.71
CA PRO A 94 -4.17 -21.75 -7.01
C PRO A 94 -5.64 -21.99 -7.27
N THR A 95 -6.26 -21.27 -8.19
CA THR A 95 -7.53 -21.74 -8.71
C THR A 95 -7.28 -23.13 -9.29
N ALA A 96 -8.05 -24.08 -8.76
CA ALA A 96 -8.08 -25.50 -9.05
C ALA A 96 -8.29 -25.77 -10.55
N PRO A 97 -7.86 -26.95 -11.06
CA PRO A 97 -8.07 -27.37 -12.45
C PRO A 97 -9.55 -27.39 -12.87
#